data_AF-A0A2T4TLM7-F1
#
_entry.id   AF-A0A2T4TLM7-F1
#
_cell.length_a   1.000
_cell.length_b   1.000
_cell.length_c   1.000
_cell.angle_alpha   90.00
_cell.angle_beta   90.00
_cell.angle_gamma   90.00
#
_symmetry.space_group_name_H-M   'P 1'
#
loop_
_entity.id
_entity.type
_entity.pdbx_description
1 polymer ?
#
loop_
_entity_poly.entity_id
_entity_poly.type
_entity_poly.pdbx_seq_one_letter_code
_entity_poly.pdbx_strand_id
1 'polypeptide(L)'
;MMNMREMQLTLCTIIAILFVCCTNGSQNKNINTSYSIDDVVVDLETMCLTYQNKNIVFSLKERTNTLVNDYQLKFLGSLQLENEHYELLQKTILSGQEFDSQRSNVSIVLFLNNKLYGEFTGLSNIYSVNVQSNTICIYNKETNYTTKFEITDTIPVQLFIPYTIKDSIPRGDILYLNKHINR
;
A
#
# COMPACT_ATOMS: atom_id res chain seq x y z
N MET A 1 14.06 -18.62 -18.20
CA MET A 1 13.31 -17.58 -17.46
C MET A 1 12.77 -18.20 -16.19
N MET A 2 13.29 -17.78 -15.04
CA MET A 2 12.90 -18.36 -13.74
C MET A 2 11.57 -17.73 -13.32
N ASN A 3 10.52 -18.54 -13.20
CA ASN A 3 9.26 -18.12 -12.59
C ASN A 3 9.52 -17.84 -11.11
N MET A 4 9.84 -16.60 -10.78
CA MET A 4 9.86 -16.13 -9.40
C MET A 4 8.42 -16.05 -8.92
N ARG A 5 8.05 -16.98 -8.04
CA ARG A 5 6.73 -16.99 -7.39
C ARG A 5 6.69 -15.89 -6.34
N GLU A 6 5.64 -15.07 -6.36
CA GLU A 6 5.34 -14.13 -5.26
C GLU A 6 5.04 -14.94 -3.99
N MET A 7 5.57 -14.49 -2.85
CA MET A 7 5.40 -15.14 -1.56
C MET A 7 4.42 -14.31 -0.71
N GLN A 8 3.31 -14.92 -0.32
CA GLN A 8 2.30 -14.28 0.53
C GLN A 8 2.54 -14.66 1.99
N LEU A 9 2.73 -13.67 2.86
CA LEU A 9 2.81 -13.85 4.31
C LEU A 9 1.53 -13.32 4.94
N THR A 10 0.62 -14.23 5.29
CA THR A 10 -0.65 -13.89 5.92
C THR A 10 -0.46 -13.78 7.42
N LEU A 11 -0.54 -12.56 7.97
CA LEU A 11 -0.62 -12.34 9.41
C LEU A 11 -2.10 -12.43 9.81
N CYS A 12 -2.54 -13.61 10.25
CA CYS A 12 -3.84 -13.75 10.88
C CYS A 12 -3.78 -13.12 12.27
N THR A 13 -4.02 -11.82 12.36
CA THR A 13 -4.40 -11.16 13.62
C THR A 13 -5.79 -11.64 14.00
N ILE A 14 -5.85 -12.85 14.56
CA ILE A 14 -6.76 -13.05 15.67
C ILE A 14 -6.18 -12.15 16.76
N ILE A 15 -6.69 -10.92 16.89
CA ILE A 15 -6.52 -10.12 18.11
C ILE A 15 -7.34 -10.83 19.20
N ALA A 16 -6.85 -11.99 19.60
CA ALA A 16 -7.12 -12.61 20.87
C ALA A 16 -5.75 -12.74 21.53
N ILE A 17 -5.38 -11.71 22.27
CA ILE A 17 -4.70 -11.85 23.57
C ILE A 17 -3.62 -12.98 23.56
N LEU A 18 -2.55 -12.80 22.80
CA LEU A 18 -1.33 -13.62 22.93
C LEU A 18 -0.09 -12.77 23.22
N PHE A 19 -0.28 -11.59 23.81
CA PHE A 19 0.74 -10.88 24.59
C PHE A 19 0.46 -10.93 26.11
N VAL A 20 -0.55 -11.68 26.55
CA VAL A 20 -0.72 -12.06 27.95
C VAL A 20 -0.32 -13.52 28.08
N CYS A 21 0.96 -13.80 28.34
CA CYS A 21 1.46 -14.97 29.08
C CYS A 21 3.00 -15.13 29.09
N CYS A 22 3.78 -14.05 28.96
CA CYS A 22 5.22 -14.12 29.22
C CYS A 22 5.70 -12.94 30.08
N THR A 23 5.12 -12.74 31.26
CA THR A 23 5.87 -12.25 32.44
C THR A 23 5.15 -12.70 33.71
N ASN A 24 5.85 -13.51 34.52
CA ASN A 24 5.42 -13.85 35.86
C ASN A 24 5.40 -12.58 36.72
N GLY A 25 4.22 -12.04 37.00
CA GLY A 25 4.05 -10.87 37.85
C GLY A 25 2.70 -10.22 37.68
N SER A 26 1.67 -10.80 38.30
CA SER A 26 0.31 -10.26 38.29
C SER A 26 0.26 -8.87 38.93
N GLN A 27 0.18 -7.84 38.10
CA GLN A 27 -0.52 -6.61 38.46
C GLN A 27 -1.64 -6.43 37.43
N ASN A 28 -2.88 -6.40 37.91
CA ASN A 28 -4.04 -6.03 37.11
C ASN A 28 -3.88 -4.57 36.66
N LYS A 29 -3.15 -4.36 35.56
CA LYS A 29 -3.29 -3.18 34.74
C LYS A 29 -4.54 -3.40 33.91
N ASN A 30 -5.54 -2.54 34.07
CA ASN A 30 -6.56 -2.35 33.04
C ASN A 30 -5.85 -1.84 31.79
N ILE A 31 -5.38 -2.77 30.95
CA ILE A 31 -4.85 -2.44 29.64
C ILE A 31 -6.07 -2.08 28.81
N ASN A 32 -6.19 -0.80 28.47
CA ASN A 32 -7.23 -0.30 27.60
C ASN A 32 -6.89 -0.79 26.18
N THR A 33 -7.23 -2.03 25.85
CA THR A 33 -6.90 -2.66 24.56
C THR A 33 -7.91 -2.27 23.48
N SER A 34 -8.02 -0.99 23.14
CA SER A 34 -8.61 -0.60 21.87
C SER A 34 -7.49 -0.40 20.85
N TYR A 35 -6.80 -1.48 20.46
CA TYR A 35 -5.96 -1.46 19.26
C TYR A 35 -6.90 -1.22 18.07
N SER A 36 -6.76 -0.09 17.39
CA SER A 36 -7.55 0.20 16.20
C SER A 36 -6.99 -0.55 15.00
N ILE A 37 -7.82 -0.81 13.98
CA ILE A 37 -7.34 -1.40 12.73
C ILE A 37 -6.27 -0.53 12.07
N ASP A 38 -6.37 0.78 12.25
CA ASP A 38 -5.41 1.76 11.78
C ASP A 38 -4.02 1.59 12.40
N ASP A 39 -3.94 1.24 13.69
CA ASP A 39 -2.67 0.97 14.37
C ASP A 39 -2.01 -0.29 13.80
N VAL A 40 -2.80 -1.34 13.56
CA VAL A 40 -2.29 -2.61 12.99
C VAL A 40 -1.80 -2.41 11.55
N VAL A 41 -2.49 -1.57 10.77
CA VAL A 41 -2.04 -1.22 9.41
C VAL A 41 -0.71 -0.46 9.43
N VAL A 42 -0.50 0.44 10.40
CA VAL A 42 0.79 1.13 10.59
C VAL A 42 1.90 0.14 10.97
N ASP A 43 1.61 -0.85 11.80
CA ASP A 43 2.57 -1.92 12.12
C ASP A 43 2.93 -2.72 10.85
N LEU A 44 1.97 -3.04 9.99
CA LEU A 44 2.21 -3.70 8.70
C LEU A 44 3.05 -2.85 7.74
N GLU A 45 2.78 -1.54 7.65
CA GLU A 45 3.58 -0.59 6.89
C GLU A 45 5.03 -0.62 7.37
N THR A 46 5.25 -0.56 8.69
CA THR A 46 6.57 -0.64 9.32
C THR A 46 7.28 -1.97 9.03
N MET A 47 6.57 -3.10 9.11
CA MET A 47 7.13 -4.41 8.76
C MET A 47 7.55 -4.48 7.28
N CYS A 48 6.73 -3.91 6.39
CA CYS A 48 7.01 -3.88 4.96
C CYS A 48 8.27 -3.05 4.64
N LEU A 49 8.39 -1.87 5.26
CA LEU A 49 9.57 -1.01 5.18
C LEU A 49 10.81 -1.65 5.79
N THR A 50 10.67 -2.49 6.82
CA THR A 50 11.81 -3.19 7.42
C THR A 50 12.37 -4.29 6.51
N TYR A 51 11.49 -5.02 5.80
CA TYR A 51 11.90 -6.15 4.96
C TYR A 51 12.31 -5.75 3.54
N GLN A 52 11.79 -4.64 3.00
CA GLN A 52 12.15 -4.05 1.70
C GLN A 52 12.22 -5.04 0.53
N ASN A 53 11.30 -6.01 0.47
CA ASN A 53 11.32 -7.03 -0.58
C ASN A 53 10.05 -6.98 -1.42
N LYS A 54 10.22 -6.67 -2.70
CA LYS A 54 9.14 -6.58 -3.69
C LYS A 54 8.44 -7.90 -4.01
N ASN A 55 8.95 -9.04 -3.56
CA ASN A 55 8.32 -10.34 -3.78
C ASN A 55 7.47 -10.80 -2.59
N ILE A 56 7.44 -10.04 -1.50
CA ILE A 56 6.63 -10.35 -0.32
C ILE A 56 5.43 -9.41 -0.27
N VAL A 57 4.27 -10.01 -0.03
CA VAL A 57 3.03 -9.30 0.29
C VAL A 57 2.66 -9.62 1.73
N PHE A 58 2.53 -8.57 2.54
CA PHE A 58 1.98 -8.65 3.88
C PHE A 58 0.48 -8.43 3.79
N SER A 59 -0.31 -9.29 4.42
CA SER A 59 -1.78 -9.16 4.39
C SER A 59 -2.41 -9.24 5.77
N LEU A 60 -3.47 -8.45 5.95
CA LEU A 60 -4.32 -8.38 7.13
C LEU A 60 -5.78 -8.46 6.71
N LYS A 61 -6.50 -9.42 7.28
CA LYS A 61 -7.94 -9.58 7.03
C LYS A 61 -8.72 -9.22 8.28
N GLU A 62 -9.54 -8.19 8.17
CA GLU A 62 -10.53 -7.80 9.17
C GLU A 62 -11.91 -8.29 8.72
N ARG A 63 -12.68 -8.84 9.66
CA ARG A 63 -14.07 -9.25 9.44
C ARG A 63 -14.94 -8.66 10.54
N THR A 64 -15.96 -7.91 10.12
CA THR A 64 -16.92 -7.30 11.02
C THR A 64 -18.33 -7.58 10.51
N ASN A 65 -19.07 -8.46 11.20
CA ASN A 65 -20.36 -8.98 10.74
C ASN A 65 -20.25 -9.60 9.33
N THR A 66 -20.95 -9.02 8.34
CA THR A 66 -20.95 -9.42 6.93
C THR A 66 -19.93 -8.67 6.07
N LEU A 67 -19.21 -7.70 6.65
CA LEU A 67 -18.18 -6.92 5.96
C LEU A 67 -16.82 -7.57 6.13
N VAL A 68 -16.07 -7.58 5.05
CA VAL A 68 -14.69 -8.08 5.01
C VAL A 68 -13.80 -7.01 4.39
N ASN A 69 -12.73 -6.67 5.10
CA ASN A 69 -11.64 -5.83 4.61
C ASN A 69 -10.36 -6.68 4.55
N ASP A 70 -9.77 -6.81 3.37
CA ASP A 70 -8.44 -7.41 3.19
C ASP A 70 -7.47 -6.30 2.78
N TYR A 71 -6.54 -6.02 3.68
CA TYR A 71 -5.46 -5.07 3.51
C TYR A 71 -4.22 -5.82 3.04
N GLN A 72 -3.65 -5.41 1.91
CA GLN A 72 -2.43 -5.98 1.37
C GLN A 72 -1.40 -4.88 1.16
N LEU A 73 -0.20 -5.08 1.69
CA LEU A 73 0.92 -4.18 1.56
C LEU A 73 2.12 -4.86 0.91
N LYS A 74 2.69 -4.18 -0.09
CA LYS A 74 3.81 -4.67 -0.87
C LYS A 74 4.84 -3.56 -1.04
N PHE A 75 6.11 -3.85 -0.76
CA PHE A 75 7.19 -2.92 -1.03
C PHE A 75 7.40 -2.80 -2.54
N LEU A 76 7.42 -1.58 -3.07
CA LEU A 76 7.62 -1.35 -4.51
C LEU A 76 9.08 -1.06 -4.84
N GLY A 77 9.79 -0.39 -3.94
CA GLY A 77 11.13 0.12 -4.18
C GLY A 77 11.32 1.49 -3.53
N SER A 78 12.34 2.21 -4.00
CA SER A 78 12.68 3.53 -3.51
C SER A 78 12.97 4.51 -4.64
N LEU A 79 12.65 5.79 -4.44
CA LEU A 79 13.05 6.90 -5.30
C LEU A 79 14.21 7.66 -4.63
N GLN A 80 15.29 7.91 -5.37
CA GLN A 80 16.44 8.68 -4.91
C GLN A 80 16.45 10.06 -5.59
N LEU A 81 15.93 11.06 -4.90
CA LEU A 81 16.00 12.47 -5.29
C LEU A 81 17.32 13.06 -4.77
N GLU A 82 17.70 14.26 -5.24
CA GLU A 82 19.02 14.85 -4.97
C GLU A 82 19.45 14.77 -3.49
N ASN A 83 18.55 15.13 -2.57
CA ASN A 83 18.83 15.14 -1.12
C ASN A 83 17.89 14.25 -0.30
N GLU A 84 16.94 13.57 -0.93
CA GLU A 84 15.86 12.87 -0.24
C GLU A 84 15.69 11.45 -0.78
N HIS A 85 15.45 10.52 0.14
CA HIS A 85 15.18 9.13 -0.17
C HIS A 85 13.75 8.79 0.22
N TYR A 86 12.98 8.32 -0.76
CA TYR A 86 11.60 7.93 -0.54
C TYR A 86 11.45 6.43 -0.71
N GLU A 87 10.78 5.80 0.23
CA GLU A 87 10.37 4.40 0.15
C GLU A 87 8.90 4.32 -0.24
N LEU A 88 8.58 3.42 -1.18
CA LEU A 88 7.26 3.35 -1.76
C LEU A 88 6.64 1.98 -1.46
N LEU A 89 5.43 2.00 -0.94
CA LEU A 89 4.60 0.82 -0.75
C LEU A 89 3.39 0.89 -1.69
N GLN A 90 2.92 -0.27 -2.16
CA GLN A 90 1.57 -0.42 -2.67
C GLN A 90 0.68 -0.86 -1.52
N LYS A 91 -0.41 -0.12 -1.31
CA LYS A 91 -1.46 -0.51 -0.38
C LYS A 91 -2.71 -0.84 -1.17
N THR A 92 -3.25 -2.03 -0.96
CA THR A 92 -4.48 -2.49 -1.58
C THR A 92 -5.48 -2.81 -0.47
N ILE A 93 -6.68 -2.26 -0.57
CA ILE A 93 -7.80 -2.56 0.33
C ILE A 93 -8.90 -3.17 -0.52
N LEU A 94 -9.17 -4.46 -0.30
CA LEU A 94 -10.32 -5.15 -0.86
C LEU A 94 -11.42 -5.12 0.20
N SER A 95 -12.44 -4.28 -0.03
CA SER A 95 -13.53 -4.06 0.93
C SER A 95 -14.88 -4.38 0.30
N GLY A 96 -15.78 -5.00 1.06
CA GLY A 96 -17.11 -5.31 0.57
C GLY A 96 -17.94 -6.18 1.52
N GLN A 97 -19.19 -6.41 1.12
CA GLN A 97 -20.02 -7.45 1.72
C GLN A 97 -19.64 -8.81 1.16
N GLU A 98 -19.78 -9.87 1.94
CA GLU A 98 -19.36 -11.24 1.53
C GLU A 98 -20.05 -11.75 0.24
N PHE A 99 -21.22 -11.19 -0.13
CA PHE A 99 -22.02 -11.62 -1.28
C PHE A 99 -21.89 -10.77 -2.55
N ASP A 100 -21.33 -9.56 -2.47
CA ASP A 100 -21.20 -8.63 -3.61
C ASP A 100 -19.73 -8.23 -3.79
N SER A 101 -19.25 -8.27 -5.03
CA SER A 101 -17.84 -8.15 -5.40
C SER A 101 -17.05 -7.06 -4.65
N GLN A 102 -15.86 -7.45 -4.18
CA GLN A 102 -14.94 -6.61 -3.41
C GLN A 102 -14.52 -5.37 -4.22
N ARG A 103 -14.78 -4.17 -3.70
CA ARG A 103 -14.22 -2.94 -4.24
C ARG A 103 -12.75 -2.87 -3.84
N SER A 104 -11.88 -2.84 -4.85
CA SER A 104 -10.44 -2.65 -4.66
C SER A 104 -10.09 -1.18 -4.70
N ASN A 105 -9.53 -0.66 -3.61
CA ASN A 105 -8.82 0.61 -3.60
C ASN A 105 -7.33 0.32 -3.55
N VAL A 106 -6.59 0.77 -4.56
CA VAL A 106 -5.14 0.65 -4.65
C VAL A 106 -4.54 2.05 -4.51
N SER A 107 -3.43 2.14 -3.81
CA SER A 107 -2.69 3.38 -3.65
C SER A 107 -1.18 3.14 -3.61
N ILE A 108 -0.44 4.20 -3.91
CA ILE A 108 1.02 4.26 -3.77
C ILE A 108 1.29 5.13 -2.55
N VAL A 109 1.82 4.52 -1.49
CA VAL A 109 2.13 5.18 -0.22
C VAL A 109 3.61 5.53 -0.21
N LEU A 110 3.94 6.78 0.09
CA LEU A 110 5.30 7.30 0.11
C LEU A 110 5.74 7.54 1.55
N PHE A 111 6.94 7.07 1.88
CA PHE A 111 7.61 7.29 3.15
C PHE A 111 8.90 8.08 2.94
N LEU A 112 9.12 9.08 3.78
CA LEU A 112 10.37 9.84 3.87
C LEU A 112 10.94 9.64 5.27
N ASN A 113 12.12 9.04 5.39
CA ASN A 113 12.75 8.74 6.68
C ASN A 113 11.83 7.93 7.63
N ASN A 114 11.22 6.84 7.14
CA ASN A 114 10.25 6.01 7.86
C ASN A 114 8.99 6.74 8.36
N LYS A 115 8.70 7.95 7.85
CA LYS A 115 7.48 8.69 8.15
C LYS A 115 6.61 8.80 6.91
N LEU A 116 5.30 8.64 7.10
CA LEU A 116 4.33 8.78 6.02
C LEU A 116 4.40 10.20 5.44
N TYR A 117 4.83 10.31 4.19
CA TYR A 117 4.91 11.58 3.47
C TYR A 117 3.60 11.91 2.77
N GLY A 118 3.03 10.92 2.09
CA GLY A 118 1.84 11.11 1.29
C GLY A 118 1.37 9.84 0.61
N GLU A 119 0.18 9.90 0.03
CA GLU A 119 -0.44 8.76 -0.66
C GLU A 119 -1.07 9.21 -1.98
N PHE A 120 -0.71 8.54 -3.08
CA PHE A 120 -1.46 8.64 -4.33
C PHE A 120 -2.63 7.67 -4.27
N THR A 121 -3.84 8.21 -4.10
CA THR A 121 -5.08 7.44 -4.04
C THR A 121 -5.82 7.43 -5.37
N GLY A 122 -6.69 6.43 -5.59
CA GLY A 122 -7.60 6.39 -6.73
C GLY A 122 -7.25 5.34 -7.80
N LEU A 123 -6.24 4.50 -7.57
CA LEU A 123 -6.01 3.34 -8.42
C LEU A 123 -7.02 2.25 -8.09
N SER A 124 -7.46 1.52 -9.10
CA SER A 124 -8.19 0.25 -8.93
C SER A 124 -7.27 -0.95 -9.19
N ASN A 125 -7.78 -2.16 -8.99
CA ASN A 125 -7.04 -3.41 -9.24
C ASN A 125 -6.69 -3.66 -10.71
N ILE A 126 -7.22 -2.89 -11.66
CA ILE A 126 -6.84 -2.97 -13.07
C ILE A 126 -5.40 -2.49 -13.31
N TYR A 127 -4.85 -1.72 -12.38
CA TYR A 127 -3.49 -1.22 -12.45
C TYR A 127 -2.49 -2.14 -11.74
N SER A 128 -1.26 -2.10 -12.21
CA SER A 128 -0.08 -2.67 -11.52
C SER A 128 0.99 -1.59 -11.44
N VAL A 129 1.59 -1.43 -10.27
CA VAL A 129 2.64 -0.42 -10.03
C VAL A 129 3.99 -1.11 -9.87
N ASN A 130 5.03 -0.51 -10.43
CA ASN A 130 6.42 -0.93 -10.23
C ASN A 130 7.31 0.32 -10.14
N VAL A 131 8.30 0.29 -9.25
CA VAL A 131 9.25 1.40 -9.06
C VAL A 131 10.64 0.90 -9.42
N GLN A 132 11.34 1.68 -10.25
CA GLN A 132 12.71 1.38 -10.68
C GLN A 132 13.52 2.66 -10.69
N SER A 133 14.54 2.75 -9.81
CA SER A 133 15.32 3.98 -9.63
C SER A 133 14.36 5.15 -9.38
N ASN A 134 14.43 6.20 -10.18
CA ASN A 134 13.59 7.39 -10.08
C ASN A 134 12.33 7.35 -10.95
N THR A 135 11.93 6.18 -11.44
CA THR A 135 10.75 6.03 -12.30
C THR A 135 9.65 5.24 -11.61
N ILE A 136 8.45 5.81 -11.57
CA ILE A 136 7.20 5.08 -11.26
C ILE A 136 6.60 4.59 -12.59
N CYS A 137 6.45 3.28 -12.73
CA CYS A 137 5.81 2.64 -13.87
C CYS A 137 4.42 2.14 -13.46
N ILE A 138 3.38 2.62 -14.14
CA ILE A 138 1.99 2.18 -13.94
C ILE A 138 1.51 1.47 -15.20
N TYR A 139 1.17 0.19 -15.05
CA TYR A 139 0.66 -0.66 -16.11
C TYR A 139 -0.85 -0.84 -15.98
N ASN A 140 -1.60 -0.52 -17.04
CA ASN A 140 -3.03 -0.81 -17.15
C ASN A 140 -3.22 -2.21 -17.76
N LYS A 141 -3.79 -3.14 -17.00
CA LYS A 141 -3.99 -4.54 -17.43
C LYS A 141 -5.07 -4.69 -18.51
N GLU A 142 -6.02 -3.77 -18.60
CA GLU A 142 -7.11 -3.83 -19.57
C GLU A 142 -6.67 -3.31 -20.95
N THR A 143 -5.94 -2.19 -20.98
CA THR A 143 -5.46 -1.58 -22.23
C THR A 143 -4.07 -2.04 -22.65
N ASN A 144 -3.36 -2.78 -21.77
CA ASN A 144 -1.97 -3.17 -21.91
C ASN A 144 -1.01 -1.99 -22.11
N TYR A 145 -1.39 -0.80 -21.64
CA TYR A 145 -0.59 0.41 -21.74
C TYR A 145 0.23 0.65 -20.48
N THR A 146 1.48 1.10 -20.64
CA THR A 146 2.36 1.49 -19.52
C THR A 146 2.60 2.99 -19.56
N THR A 147 2.29 3.66 -18.46
CA THR A 147 2.70 5.04 -18.22
C THR A 147 3.92 5.08 -17.31
N LYS A 148 4.90 5.93 -17.62
CA LYS A 148 6.12 6.10 -16.83
C LYS A 148 6.23 7.55 -16.37
N PHE A 149 6.53 7.72 -15.09
CA PHE A 149 6.79 9.02 -14.48
C PHE A 149 8.22 9.01 -13.96
N GLU A 150 9.11 9.71 -14.66
CA GLU A 150 10.47 9.95 -14.21
C GLU A 150 10.46 11.17 -13.28
N ILE A 151 10.95 11.00 -12.06
CA ILE A 151 10.88 11.99 -10.99
C ILE A 151 12.32 12.35 -10.59
N THR A 152 12.80 13.51 -11.02
CA THR A 152 14.19 13.95 -10.79
C THR A 152 14.33 14.90 -9.63
N ASP A 153 13.37 15.80 -9.44
CA ASP A 153 13.54 16.94 -8.54
C ASP A 153 12.62 16.84 -7.32
N THR A 154 11.30 16.73 -7.55
CA THR A 154 10.28 16.73 -6.49
C THR A 154 9.16 15.76 -6.80
N ILE A 155 8.58 15.15 -5.76
CA ILE A 155 7.38 14.32 -5.92
C ILE A 155 6.23 15.18 -6.49
N PRO A 156 5.70 14.85 -7.68
CA PRO A 156 4.62 15.60 -8.28
C PRO A 156 3.33 15.47 -7.46
N VAL A 157 2.55 16.54 -7.39
CA VAL A 157 1.26 16.53 -6.69
C VAL A 157 0.17 15.77 -7.44
N GLN A 158 0.37 15.53 -8.74
CA GLN A 158 -0.57 14.87 -9.63
C GLN A 158 0.16 13.98 -10.64
N LEU A 159 -0.40 12.80 -10.91
CA LEU A 159 0.08 11.89 -11.94
C LEU A 159 -1.07 11.60 -12.91
N PHE A 160 -0.88 11.92 -14.20
CA PHE A 160 -1.87 11.66 -15.24
C PHE A 160 -1.54 10.36 -15.99
N ILE A 161 -2.46 9.40 -15.96
CA ILE A 161 -2.33 8.06 -16.55
C ILE A 161 -3.22 7.98 -17.80
N PRO A 162 -2.68 8.20 -19.01
CA PRO A 162 -3.46 8.09 -20.24
C PRO A 162 -3.84 6.62 -20.52
N TYR A 163 -5.09 6.40 -20.94
CA TYR A 163 -5.57 5.10 -21.41
C TYR A 163 -6.16 5.13 -22.83
N THR A 164 -6.43 6.31 -23.41
CA THR A 164 -6.73 6.46 -24.85
C THR A 164 -6.12 7.74 -25.42
N ILE A 165 -5.44 7.61 -26.56
CA ILE A 165 -4.99 8.71 -27.43
C ILE A 165 -5.76 8.58 -28.76
N LYS A 166 -7.09 8.57 -28.69
CA LYS A 166 -7.91 8.78 -29.89
C LYS A 166 -8.20 10.27 -29.97
N ASP A 167 -7.96 10.86 -31.14
CA ASP A 167 -8.34 12.24 -31.48
C ASP A 167 -7.52 13.36 -30.81
N SER A 168 -6.26 13.10 -30.49
CA SER A 168 -5.28 14.09 -29.95
C SER A 168 -5.61 14.69 -28.57
N ILE A 169 -6.73 14.31 -27.95
CA ILE A 169 -7.06 14.65 -26.57
C ILE A 169 -6.81 13.41 -25.70
N PRO A 170 -5.74 13.40 -24.88
CA PRO A 170 -5.48 12.25 -24.03
C PRO A 170 -6.59 12.15 -22.97
N ARG A 171 -7.24 10.99 -22.91
CA ARG A 171 -8.14 10.63 -21.80
C ARG A 171 -7.40 9.71 -20.86
N GLY A 172 -7.56 9.94 -19.57
CA GLY A 172 -6.77 9.28 -18.55
C GLY A 172 -7.35 9.45 -17.17
N ASP A 173 -6.82 8.65 -16.24
CA ASP A 173 -7.07 8.82 -14.82
C ASP A 173 -6.06 9.81 -14.24
N ILE A 174 -6.47 10.56 -13.23
CA ILE A 174 -5.59 11.46 -12.48
C ILE A 174 -5.48 10.92 -11.06
N LEU A 175 -4.25 10.68 -10.61
CA LEU A 175 -3.96 10.43 -9.21
C LEU A 175 -3.55 11.73 -8.54
N TYR A 176 -4.09 11.96 -7.34
CA TYR A 176 -3.74 13.11 -6.51
C TYR A 176 -2.91 12.64 -5.33
N LEU A 177 -1.82 13.35 -5.05
CA LEU A 177 -1.02 13.13 -3.85
C LEU A 177 -1.70 13.81 -2.66
N ASN A 178 -2.19 13.01 -1.72
CA ASN A 178 -2.62 13.49 -0.43
C ASN A 178 -1.40 13.51 0.50
N LYS A 179 -0.84 14.70 0.75
CA LYS A 179 0.28 14.85 1.71
C LYS A 179 -0.24 14.68 3.14
N HIS A 180 0.41 13.83 3.90
CA HIS A 180 0.08 13.63 5.31
C HIS A 180 1.03 14.49 6.15
N ILE A 181 0.45 15.42 6.92
CA ILE A 181 1.25 16.33 7.77
C ILE A 181 1.48 15.73 9.16
N ASN A 182 0.66 14.76 9.62
CA ASN A 182 0.77 14.16 10.95
C ASN A 182 0.21 12.73 10.98
N ARG A 183 1.04 11.73 10.72
CA ARG A 183 0.79 10.34 11.13
C ARG A 183 2.12 9.71 11.56
#